data_AF-A0A8N5F1A7-F1
#
_entry.id   AF-A0A8N5F1A7-F1
#
_cell.length_a   1.000
_cell.length_b   1.000
_cell.length_c   1.000
_cell.angle_alpha   90.00
_cell.angle_beta   90.00
_cell.angle_gamma   90.00
#
_symmetry.space_group_name_H-M   'P 1'
#
loop_
_entity.id
_entity.type
_entity.pdbx_description
1 polymer ?
#
loop_
_entity_poly.entity_id
_entity_poly.type
_entity_poly.pdbx_seq_one_letter_code
_entity_poly.pdbx_strand_id
1 'polypeptide(L)'
;MNLGRGPEFGEGSLTPRRPPSLFLSRGADPEVRNKEGDSPLDLTPERSEVWVALQLNRKLRLGAAGRALHTERIVSRDVARGHENVPIPCVNGVDEEPCPQDYKYIAENCETSTMNIDHNITHLQ
;
A
#
# COMPACT_ATOMS: atom_id res chain seq x y z
N MET A 1 54.04 2.83 26.36
CA MET A 1 53.83 4.24 25.96
C MET A 1 52.36 4.39 25.65
N ASN A 2 51.69 5.28 26.39
CA ASN A 2 50.25 5.46 26.42
C ASN A 2 49.71 6.00 25.10
N LEU A 3 48.63 5.41 24.58
CA LEU A 3 47.68 6.08 23.70
C LEU A 3 46.31 6.00 24.35
N GLY A 4 45.72 7.17 24.54
CA GLY A 4 44.71 7.46 25.55
C GLY A 4 43.39 6.73 25.34
N ARG A 5 42.92 6.16 26.45
CA ARG A 5 41.51 5.82 26.70
C ARG A 5 40.65 7.04 26.34
N GLY A 6 39.73 6.87 25.40
CA GLY A 6 38.69 7.85 25.12
C GLY A 6 37.84 8.13 26.37
N PRO A 7 37.16 9.28 26.45
CA PRO A 7 36.51 9.72 27.66
C PRO A 7 35.43 8.72 28.07
N GLU A 8 35.55 8.25 29.31
CA GLU A 8 34.51 7.53 30.02
C GLU A 8 33.31 8.49 30.11
N PHE A 9 32.24 8.20 29.37
CA PHE A 9 31.00 8.96 29.47
C PHE A 9 30.35 8.63 30.80
N GLY A 10 30.62 9.48 31.77
CA GLY A 10 29.99 9.48 33.08
C GLY A 10 28.47 9.56 32.99
N GLU A 11 27.83 8.80 33.87
CA GLU A 11 26.43 8.96 34.24
C GLU A 11 26.17 10.43 34.63
N GLY A 12 25.40 11.15 33.83
CA GLY A 12 25.09 12.55 34.15
C GLY A 12 24.71 13.41 32.95
N SER A 13 23.59 13.11 32.32
CA SER A 13 22.64 14.11 31.78
C SER A 13 21.62 13.43 30.88
N LEU A 14 20.37 13.40 31.34
CA LEU A 14 19.19 13.09 30.54
C LEU A 14 18.98 14.21 29.52
N THR A 15 19.83 14.26 28.49
CA THR A 15 19.38 14.84 27.22
C THR A 15 18.25 13.94 26.72
N PRO A 16 17.08 14.47 26.34
CA PRO A 16 16.03 13.63 25.77
C PRO A 16 16.55 13.17 24.40
N ARG A 17 17.26 12.04 24.38
CA ARG A 17 17.62 11.33 23.15
C ARG A 17 16.29 10.94 22.53
N ARG A 18 15.80 11.77 21.60
CA ARG A 18 14.54 11.50 20.92
C ARG A 18 14.70 10.15 20.22
N PRO A 19 13.78 9.21 20.46
CA PRO A 19 13.88 7.90 19.86
C PRO A 19 13.81 8.04 18.34
N PRO A 20 14.55 7.22 17.57
CA PRO A 20 14.56 7.26 16.12
C PRO A 20 13.16 7.08 15.52
N SER A 21 12.25 6.42 16.26
CA SER A 21 10.84 6.25 15.90
C SER A 21 10.14 7.58 15.56
N LEU A 22 10.49 8.69 16.23
CA LEU A 22 9.92 10.00 15.92
C LEU A 22 10.28 10.44 14.49
N PHE A 23 11.54 10.33 14.10
CA PHE A 23 12.00 10.75 12.78
C PHE A 23 11.49 9.79 11.69
N LEU A 24 11.54 8.49 11.96
CA LEU A 24 11.04 7.46 11.05
C LEU A 24 9.53 7.60 10.80
N SER A 25 8.74 7.95 11.83
CA SER A 25 7.31 8.24 11.67
C SER A 25 7.02 9.49 10.84
N ARG A 26 7.99 10.41 10.74
CA ARG A 26 7.91 11.65 9.96
C ARG A 26 8.52 11.52 8.56
N GLY A 27 8.85 10.30 8.14
CA GLY A 27 9.35 10.02 6.80
C GLY A 27 10.85 10.20 6.62
N ALA A 28 11.63 10.33 7.71
CA ALA A 28 13.09 10.31 7.61
C ALA A 28 13.56 9.04 6.90
N ASP A 29 14.52 9.19 5.99
CA ASP A 29 15.05 8.09 5.19
C ASP A 29 16.24 7.42 5.90
N PRO A 30 16.12 6.13 6.29
CA PRO A 30 17.19 5.41 6.98
C PRO A 30 18.37 5.03 6.08
N GLU A 31 18.26 5.18 4.75
CA GLU A 31 19.34 4.85 3.80
C GLU A 31 20.23 6.06 3.45
N VAL A 32 19.95 7.25 4.01
CA VAL A 32 20.79 8.45 3.80
C VAL A 32 22.20 8.18 4.30
N ARG A 33 23.19 8.47 3.48
CA ARG A 33 24.60 8.31 3.82
C ARG A 33 25.23 9.65 4.20
N ASN A 34 26.13 9.62 5.18
CA ASN A 34 26.96 10.76 5.53
C ASN A 34 28.06 10.98 4.46
N LYS A 35 28.96 11.97 4.68
CA LYS A 35 30.10 12.24 3.79
C LYS A 35 31.12 11.10 3.72
N GLU A 36 31.15 10.25 4.75
CA GLU A 36 32.02 9.07 4.85
C GLU A 36 31.39 7.84 4.19
N GLY A 37 30.13 7.95 3.75
CA GLY A 37 29.38 6.88 3.12
C GLY A 37 28.58 6.02 4.09
N ASP A 38 28.60 6.30 5.39
CA ASP A 38 27.91 5.49 6.41
C ASP A 38 26.43 5.84 6.49
N SER A 39 25.59 4.80 6.57
CA SER A 39 24.17 4.94 6.86
C SER A 39 23.91 4.97 8.37
N PRO A 40 22.75 5.48 8.80
CA PRO A 40 22.28 5.34 10.18
C PRO A 40 22.37 3.92 10.74
N LEU A 41 22.18 2.90 9.90
CA LEU A 41 22.27 1.50 10.32
C LEU A 41 23.71 1.10 10.64
N ASP A 42 24.69 1.54 9.84
CA ASP A 42 26.12 1.23 9.99
C ASP A 42 26.70 1.86 11.28
N LEU A 43 26.18 3.03 11.66
CA LEU A 43 26.61 3.77 12.86
C LEU A 43 25.92 3.29 14.15
N THR A 44 24.93 2.40 14.06
CA THR A 44 24.17 1.93 15.22
C THR A 44 24.68 0.60 15.76
N PRO A 45 24.84 0.46 17.09
CA PRO A 45 25.19 -0.83 17.68
C PRO A 45 24.17 -1.91 17.31
N GLU A 46 24.64 -3.05 16.83
CA GLU A 46 23.79 -4.20 16.49
C GLU A 46 22.88 -4.57 17.66
N ARG A 47 21.62 -4.89 17.34
CA ARG A 47 20.57 -5.30 18.31
C ARG A 47 20.16 -4.23 19.35
N SER A 48 20.64 -3.00 19.25
CA SER A 48 20.06 -1.89 20.01
C SER A 48 18.62 -1.61 19.56
N GLU A 49 17.80 -0.99 20.42
CA GLU A 49 16.43 -0.57 20.05
C GLU A 49 16.41 0.31 18.80
N VAL A 50 17.44 1.15 18.64
CA VAL A 50 17.62 2.04 17.48
C VAL A 50 17.89 1.23 16.22
N TRP A 51 18.79 0.25 16.29
CA TRP A 51 19.09 -0.66 15.18
C TRP A 51 17.86 -1.45 14.75
N VAL A 52 17.09 -1.98 15.71
CA VAL A 52 15.84 -2.71 15.43
C VAL A 52 14.82 -1.81 14.73
N ALA A 53 14.63 -0.57 15.21
CA ALA A 53 13.71 0.39 14.61
C ALA A 53 14.09 0.76 13.17
N LEU A 54 15.39 1.01 12.92
CA LEU A 54 15.91 1.30 11.58
C LEU A 54 15.73 0.11 10.64
N GLN A 55 16.11 -1.08 11.08
CA GLN A 55 16.02 -2.31 10.29
C GLN A 55 14.56 -2.66 9.95
N LEU A 56 13.64 -2.47 10.89
CA LEU A 56 12.21 -2.65 10.65
C LEU A 56 11.69 -1.63 9.63
N ASN A 57 12.03 -0.35 9.78
CA ASN A 57 11.60 0.69 8.85
C ASN A 57 12.12 0.45 7.43
N ARG A 58 13.39 0.05 7.30
CA ARG A 58 14.00 -0.37 6.03
C ARG A 58 13.21 -1.49 5.35
N LYS A 59 12.91 -2.57 6.09
CA LYS A 59 12.11 -3.70 5.57
C LYS A 59 10.70 -3.28 5.17
N LEU A 60 10.05 -2.42 5.97
CA LEU A 60 8.72 -1.90 5.66
C LEU A 60 8.72 -1.06 4.39
N ARG A 61 9.74 -0.21 4.18
CA ARG A 61 9.90 0.59 2.96
C ARG A 61 10.14 -0.29 1.73
N LEU A 62 11.03 -1.26 1.82
CA LEU A 62 11.28 -2.23 0.74
C LEU A 62 10.02 -3.04 0.39
N GLY A 63 9.26 -3.46 1.41
CA GLY A 63 8.00 -4.19 1.24
C GLY A 63 6.81 -3.31 0.82
N ALA A 64 6.89 -1.99 0.98
CA ALA A 64 5.88 -1.04 0.50
C ALA A 64 6.04 -0.76 -1.00
N ALA A 65 7.27 -0.68 -1.49
CA ALA A 65 7.55 -0.52 -2.92
C ALA A 65 6.99 -1.69 -3.77
N GLY A 66 7.06 -2.92 -3.26
CA GLY A 66 6.47 -4.10 -3.92
C GLY A 66 4.95 -4.19 -3.80
N ARG A 67 4.35 -3.66 -2.73
CA ARG A 67 2.89 -3.67 -2.54
C ARG A 67 2.16 -2.72 -3.49
N ALA A 68 2.79 -1.61 -3.88
CA ALA A 68 2.19 -0.66 -4.82
C ALA A 68 2.00 -1.22 -6.24
N LEU A 69 2.70 -2.30 -6.61
CA LEU A 69 2.69 -2.88 -7.97
C LEU A 69 1.71 -4.04 -8.16
N HIS A 70 1.06 -4.54 -7.10
CA HIS A 70 0.28 -5.80 -7.17
C HIS A 70 -1.01 -5.81 -6.35
N THR A 71 -1.52 -4.64 -5.98
CA THR A 71 -2.86 -4.56 -5.38
C THR A 71 -3.89 -4.53 -6.50
N GLU A 72 -4.89 -5.42 -6.43
CA GLU A 72 -6.11 -5.35 -7.24
C GLU A 72 -6.63 -3.90 -7.24
N ARG A 73 -6.60 -3.26 -8.41
CA ARG A 73 -7.05 -1.88 -8.59
C ARG A 73 -8.53 -1.90 -8.94
N ILE A 74 -9.34 -1.16 -8.19
CA ILE A 74 -10.75 -0.95 -8.55
C ILE A 74 -10.80 -0.05 -9.79
N VAL A 75 -11.23 -0.62 -10.93
CA VAL A 75 -11.40 0.09 -12.21
C VAL A 75 -12.81 0.68 -12.36
N SER A 76 -13.80 0.10 -11.69
CA SER A 76 -15.15 0.67 -11.57
C SER A 76 -15.77 0.26 -10.23
N ARG A 77 -16.48 1.18 -9.59
CA ARG A 77 -17.21 0.90 -8.34
C ARG A 77 -18.49 0.11 -8.58
N ASP A 78 -19.13 0.33 -9.74
CA ASP A 78 -20.36 -0.36 -10.11
C ASP A 78 -20.53 -0.33 -11.64
N VAL A 79 -20.37 -1.48 -12.29
CA VAL A 79 -20.60 -1.62 -13.73
C VAL A 79 -22.09 -1.59 -14.09
N ALA A 80 -22.95 -1.95 -13.14
CA ALA A 80 -24.40 -1.96 -13.32
C ALA A 80 -25.04 -0.59 -13.11
N ARG A 81 -24.30 0.42 -12.63
CA ARG A 81 -24.76 1.81 -12.43
C ARG A 81 -26.07 1.92 -11.61
N GLY A 82 -26.24 1.05 -10.62
CA GLY A 82 -27.41 1.00 -9.75
C GLY A 82 -28.63 0.28 -10.34
N HIS A 83 -28.51 -0.39 -11.49
CA HIS A 83 -29.59 -1.21 -12.04
C HIS A 83 -29.78 -2.55 -11.30
N GLU A 84 -28.82 -2.94 -10.46
CA GLU A 84 -28.88 -4.13 -9.61
C GLU A 84 -29.14 -3.75 -8.15
N ASN A 85 -29.65 -4.70 -7.36
CA ASN A 85 -29.89 -4.49 -5.92
C ASN A 85 -28.60 -4.22 -5.13
N VAL A 86 -27.46 -4.70 -5.62
CA VAL A 86 -26.13 -4.50 -5.02
C VAL A 86 -25.15 -4.06 -6.10
N PRO A 87 -24.19 -3.17 -5.79
CA PRO A 87 -23.21 -2.72 -6.77
C PRO A 87 -22.29 -3.87 -7.20
N ILE A 88 -21.93 -3.89 -8.48
CA ILE A 88 -21.03 -4.90 -9.05
C ILE A 88 -19.67 -4.23 -9.35
N PRO A 89 -18.66 -4.37 -8.46
CA PRO A 89 -17.35 -3.75 -8.67
C PRO A 89 -16.56 -4.48 -9.77
N CYS A 90 -15.72 -3.73 -10.48
CA CYS A 90 -14.75 -4.27 -11.42
C CYS A 90 -13.34 -3.96 -10.92
N VAL A 91 -12.48 -4.98 -10.86
CA VAL A 91 -11.10 -4.91 -10.38
C VAL A 91 -10.14 -5.44 -11.43
N ASN A 92 -8.95 -4.87 -11.49
CA ASN A 92 -7.85 -5.35 -12.31
C ASN A 92 -6.55 -5.35 -11.49
N GLY A 93 -5.95 -6.51 -11.30
CA GLY A 93 -4.66 -6.69 -10.60
C GLY A 93 -3.55 -7.24 -11.49
N VAL A 94 -3.78 -7.35 -12.80
CA VAL A 94 -2.85 -7.98 -13.74
C VAL A 94 -2.16 -6.95 -14.61
N ASP A 95 -2.92 -6.01 -15.17
CA ASP A 95 -2.43 -4.99 -16.10
C ASP A 95 -3.12 -3.64 -15.87
N GLU A 96 -2.84 -2.69 -16.78
CA GLU A 96 -3.34 -1.31 -16.72
C GLU A 96 -4.63 -1.11 -17.54
N GLU A 97 -5.28 -2.18 -18.01
CA GLU A 97 -6.51 -2.06 -18.80
C GLU A 97 -7.64 -1.44 -17.95
N PRO A 98 -8.42 -0.48 -18.51
CA PRO A 98 -9.53 0.13 -17.80
C PRO A 98 -10.75 -0.81 -17.70
N CYS A 99 -11.78 -0.37 -16.97
CA CYS A 99 -13.07 -1.05 -16.99
C CYS A 99 -13.61 -1.08 -18.43
N PRO A 100 -14.11 -2.23 -18.95
CA PRO A 100 -14.64 -2.32 -20.30
C PRO A 100 -15.84 -1.38 -20.52
N GLN A 101 -15.91 -0.75 -21.69
CA GLN A 101 -16.93 0.26 -22.06
C GLN A 101 -17.53 0.06 -23.46
N ASP A 102 -17.13 -0.99 -24.16
CA ASP A 102 -17.55 -1.37 -25.51
C ASP A 102 -18.90 -2.11 -25.56
N TYR A 103 -19.59 -2.20 -24.43
CA TYR A 103 -20.93 -2.74 -24.31
C TYR A 103 -21.82 -1.85 -23.44
N LYS A 104 -23.13 -2.06 -23.54
CA LYS A 104 -24.13 -1.42 -22.68
C LYS A 104 -24.65 -2.44 -21.67
N TYR A 105 -24.41 -2.20 -20.38
CA TYR A 105 -25.05 -2.98 -19.33
C TYR A 105 -26.57 -2.75 -19.35
N ILE A 106 -27.33 -3.84 -19.34
CA ILE A 106 -28.79 -3.88 -19.19
C ILE A 106 -29.10 -4.96 -18.15
N ALA A 107 -29.96 -4.65 -17.18
CA ALA A 107 -30.33 -5.59 -16.12
C ALA A 107 -31.41 -6.60 -16.57
N GLU A 108 -32.16 -6.25 -17.61
CA GLU A 108 -33.20 -7.09 -18.19
C GLU A 108 -32.92 -7.29 -19.68
N ASN A 109 -33.50 -8.35 -20.25
CA ASN A 109 -33.38 -8.65 -21.67
C ASN A 109 -33.90 -7.48 -22.51
N CYS A 110 -33.24 -7.22 -23.63
CA CYS A 110 -33.69 -6.25 -24.62
C CYS A 110 -33.86 -6.92 -25.99
N GLU A 111 -34.67 -6.30 -26.83
CA GLU A 111 -34.90 -6.72 -28.21
C GLU A 111 -34.35 -5.66 -29.18
N THR A 112 -33.82 -6.10 -30.31
CA THR A 112 -33.36 -5.21 -31.40
C THR A 112 -34.32 -5.20 -32.59
N SER A 113 -35.26 -6.13 -32.62
CA SER A 113 -36.37 -6.25 -33.57
C SER A 113 -37.60 -6.78 -32.85
N THR A 114 -38.80 -6.56 -33.40
CA THR A 114 -40.05 -6.97 -32.76
C THR A 114 -40.10 -8.49 -32.55
N MET A 115 -40.20 -8.93 -31.29
CA MET A 115 -40.54 -10.31 -30.97
C MET A 115 -42.00 -10.45 -30.52
N ASN A 116 -42.61 -11.57 -30.89
CA ASN A 116 -43.98 -11.91 -30.48
C ASN A 116 -43.95 -12.68 -29.15
N ILE A 117 -43.51 -12.03 -28.08
CA ILE A 117 -43.54 -12.63 -26.74
C ILE A 117 -44.99 -12.71 -26.26
N ASP A 118 -45.43 -13.90 -25.88
CA ASP A 118 -46.72 -14.11 -25.28
C ASP A 118 -46.69 -13.69 -23.81
N HIS A 119 -47.34 -12.55 -23.51
CA HIS A 119 -47.49 -12.02 -22.17
C HIS A 119 -48.84 -12.40 -21.52
N ASN A 120 -49.59 -13.34 -22.12
CA ASN A 120 -50.86 -13.77 -21.55
C ASN A 120 -50.64 -14.67 -20.33
N ILE A 121 -51.02 -14.16 -19.15
CA ILE A 121 -50.90 -14.86 -17.87
C ILE A 121 -51.62 -16.22 -17.86
N THR A 122 -52.69 -16.39 -18.64
CA THR A 122 -53.45 -17.65 -18.68
C THR A 122 -52.71 -18.79 -19.36
N HIS A 123 -51.63 -18.50 -20.11
CA HIS A 123 -50.80 -19.50 -20.76
C HIS A 123 -49.60 -19.93 -19.90
N LEU A 124 -49.39 -19.32 -18.72
CA LEU A 124 -48.41 -19.78 -17.74
C LEU A 124 -48.88 -21.10 -17.11
N GLN A 125 -48.00 -22.11 -17.05
CA GLN A 125 -48.24 -23.45 -16.48
C GLN A 125 -47.69 -23.60 -15.07
#